data_AF-A0A6A1WK40-F1
#
_entry.id   AF-A0A6A1WK40-F1
#
_cell.length_a   1.000
_cell.length_b   1.000
_cell.length_c   1.000
_cell.angle_alpha   90.00
_cell.angle_beta   90.00
_cell.angle_gamma   90.00
#
_symmetry.space_group_name_H-M   'P 1'
#
loop_
_entity.id
_entity.type
_entity.pdbx_description
1 polymer ?
#
loop_
_entity_poly.entity_id
_entity_poly.type
_entity_poly.pdbx_seq_one_letter_code
_entity_poly.pdbx_strand_id
1 'polypeptide(L)'
;MAPPALEALRKDNYANWSVSMKNYLLAHNLWDIIETTMEPPTPEYDIVKYEAWTEKNASALNAIGLSCGLDIFSQIKKVNSAKVVWDMLAKMYAQPAQGVLNSVVEQGNSSNGSGTKEDKSLEAAGSGDDENHDFVKYLPLVNAVRSGELDALKDFLALNPEGTSAKINFWGTQTALHIAVRTGHVHVVEELVKRMSDEDLAIQDSEGYTALSFGNPMEIFGWYSA
;
A
#
# COMPACT_ATOMS: atom_id res chain seq x y z
N MET A 1 -15.56 -19.39 10.53
CA MET A 1 -15.92 -18.67 11.77
C MET A 1 -15.19 -17.33 11.71
N ALA A 2 -15.88 -16.19 11.86
CA ALA A 2 -15.19 -14.90 11.87
C ALA A 2 -14.28 -14.81 13.11
N PRO A 3 -13.10 -14.18 13.04
CA PRO A 3 -12.23 -14.04 14.20
C PRO A 3 -12.98 -13.35 15.35
N PRO A 4 -12.99 -13.90 16.58
CA PRO A 4 -13.62 -13.24 17.71
C PRO A 4 -12.86 -11.93 18.00
N ALA A 5 -13.58 -10.79 17.96
CA ALA A 5 -13.15 -9.48 18.47
C ALA A 5 -11.72 -9.02 18.11
N LEU A 6 -11.21 -9.34 16.91
CA LEU A 6 -10.03 -8.64 16.41
C LEU A 6 -10.44 -7.20 16.11
N GLU A 7 -9.81 -6.26 16.79
CA GLU A 7 -10.01 -4.84 16.53
C GLU A 7 -9.70 -4.57 15.05
N ALA A 8 -10.57 -3.82 14.37
CA ALA A 8 -10.35 -3.51 12.97
C ALA A 8 -9.04 -2.72 12.78
N LEU A 9 -8.33 -3.01 11.69
CA LEU A 9 -7.10 -2.27 11.35
C LEU A 9 -7.42 -0.79 11.13
N ARG A 10 -6.69 0.06 11.84
CA ARG A 10 -6.70 1.52 11.73
C ARG A 10 -5.26 2.02 11.55
N LYS A 11 -5.14 3.32 11.23
CA LYS A 11 -3.83 3.95 11.02
C LYS A 11 -2.92 3.92 12.25
N ASP A 12 -3.52 3.92 13.44
CA ASP A 12 -2.85 4.11 14.72
C ASP A 12 -2.66 2.81 15.53
N ASN A 13 -3.27 1.70 15.11
CA ASN A 13 -3.25 0.45 15.89
C ASN A 13 -2.50 -0.70 15.22
N TYR A 14 -1.79 -0.47 14.11
CA TYR A 14 -1.13 -1.54 13.35
C TYR A 14 -0.21 -2.43 14.19
N ALA A 15 0.56 -1.85 15.13
CA ALA A 15 1.42 -2.62 16.02
C ALA A 15 0.63 -3.65 16.86
N ASN A 16 -0.51 -3.25 17.41
CA ASN A 16 -1.38 -4.13 18.20
C ASN A 16 -2.17 -5.09 17.30
N TRP A 17 -2.65 -4.60 16.17
CA TRP A 17 -3.39 -5.37 15.17
C TRP A 17 -2.54 -6.52 14.61
N SER A 18 -1.29 -6.24 14.22
CA SER A 18 -0.39 -7.23 13.61
C SER A 18 -0.07 -8.36 14.59
N VAL A 19 0.19 -8.06 15.86
CA VAL A 19 0.39 -9.09 16.89
C VAL A 19 -0.86 -9.95 17.06
N SER A 20 -2.03 -9.32 17.16
CA SER A 20 -3.29 -10.03 17.36
C SER A 20 -3.65 -10.92 16.17
N MET A 21 -3.49 -10.41 14.95
CA MET A 21 -3.72 -11.16 13.72
C MET A 21 -2.72 -12.31 13.57
N LYS A 22 -1.44 -12.09 13.86
CA LYS A 22 -0.43 -13.17 13.85
C LYS A 22 -0.81 -14.29 14.81
N ASN A 23 -1.23 -13.96 16.04
CA ASN A 23 -1.68 -14.95 17.01
C ASN A 23 -2.90 -15.74 16.53
N TYR A 24 -3.86 -15.06 15.88
CA TYR A 24 -5.01 -15.73 15.29
C TYR A 24 -4.59 -16.71 14.19
N LEU A 25 -3.72 -16.30 13.26
CA LEU A 25 -3.23 -17.15 12.17
C LEU A 25 -2.44 -18.35 12.71
N LEU A 26 -1.63 -18.17 13.75
CA LEU A 26 -0.92 -19.26 14.42
C LEU A 26 -1.90 -20.27 15.05
N ALA A 27 -2.93 -19.78 15.76
CA ALA A 27 -3.94 -20.64 16.40
C ALA A 27 -4.74 -21.49 15.40
N HIS A 28 -4.84 -21.05 14.13
CA HIS A 28 -5.55 -21.74 13.07
C HIS A 28 -4.61 -22.47 12.09
N ASN A 29 -3.31 -22.55 12.37
CA ASN A 29 -2.30 -23.16 11.51
C ASN A 29 -2.26 -22.56 10.09
N LEU A 30 -2.35 -21.23 10.01
CA LEU A 30 -2.38 -20.42 8.78
C LEU A 30 -1.13 -19.54 8.62
N TRP A 31 -0.33 -19.36 9.67
CA TRP A 31 0.85 -18.48 9.66
C TRP A 31 1.95 -18.97 8.71
N ASP A 32 2.02 -20.28 8.47
CA ASP A 32 2.92 -20.90 7.51
C ASP A 32 2.77 -20.30 6.11
N ILE A 33 1.55 -19.93 5.70
CA ILE A 33 1.32 -19.25 4.42
C ILE A 33 2.02 -17.90 4.32
N ILE A 34 2.14 -17.17 5.43
CA ILE A 34 2.70 -15.81 5.46
C ILE A 34 4.23 -15.84 5.55
N GLU A 35 4.75 -16.78 6.35
CA GLU A 35 6.19 -16.95 6.59
C GLU A 35 6.91 -17.63 5.41
N THR A 36 6.23 -18.52 4.70
CA THR A 36 6.82 -19.29 3.61
C THR A 36 7.34 -18.37 2.50
N THR A 37 8.62 -18.53 2.17
CA THR A 37 9.27 -17.89 1.00
C THR A 37 9.11 -18.71 -0.28
N MET A 38 8.53 -19.91 -0.18
CA MET A 38 8.29 -20.80 -1.32
C MET A 38 7.09 -20.31 -2.13
N GLU A 39 7.25 -20.33 -3.45
CA GLU A 39 6.14 -20.18 -4.39
C GLU A 39 5.05 -21.23 -4.13
N PRO A 40 3.78 -20.92 -4.47
CA PRO A 40 2.69 -21.89 -4.35
C PRO A 40 3.09 -23.21 -5.04
N PRO A 41 2.85 -24.36 -4.41
CA PRO A 41 3.17 -25.65 -5.01
C PRO A 41 2.51 -25.76 -6.40
N THR A 42 3.19 -26.33 -7.38
CA THR A 42 2.61 -26.51 -8.71
C THR A 42 1.61 -27.68 -8.68
N PRO A 43 0.39 -27.52 -9.24
CA PRO A 43 -0.63 -28.58 -9.24
C PRO A 43 -0.15 -29.87 -9.92
N GLU A 44 0.84 -29.77 -10.80
CA GLU A 44 1.35 -30.87 -11.62
C GLU A 44 2.14 -31.93 -10.83
N TYR A 45 2.69 -31.56 -9.67
CA TYR A 45 3.56 -32.45 -8.88
C TYR A 45 2.91 -32.97 -7.60
N ASP A 46 2.03 -32.17 -6.98
CA ASP A 46 1.39 -32.56 -5.72
C ASP A 46 0.05 -31.83 -5.53
N ILE A 47 -1.00 -32.37 -6.17
CA ILE A 47 -2.37 -31.84 -6.13
C ILE A 47 -2.88 -31.73 -4.69
N VAL A 48 -2.61 -32.74 -3.85
CA VAL A 48 -3.09 -32.78 -2.45
C VAL A 48 -2.46 -31.65 -1.64
N LYS A 49 -1.16 -31.43 -1.79
CA LYS A 49 -0.46 -30.31 -1.13
C LYS A 49 -0.91 -28.97 -1.67
N TYR A 50 -1.19 -28.86 -2.97
CA TYR A 50 -1.72 -27.65 -3.59
C TYR A 50 -3.12 -27.28 -3.10
N GLU A 51 -4.03 -28.25 -3.02
CA GLU A 51 -5.38 -28.04 -2.48
C GLU A 51 -5.34 -27.59 -1.02
N ALA A 52 -4.53 -28.26 -0.18
CA ALA A 52 -4.35 -27.89 1.22
C ALA A 52 -3.74 -26.49 1.38
N TRP A 53 -2.75 -26.13 0.56
CA TRP A 53 -2.17 -24.79 0.54
C TRP A 53 -3.22 -23.74 0.13
N THR A 54 -4.01 -24.04 -0.90
CA THR A 54 -5.05 -23.13 -1.42
C THR A 54 -6.12 -22.84 -0.38
N GLU A 55 -6.58 -23.87 0.34
CA GLU A 55 -7.55 -23.72 1.43
C GLU A 55 -7.00 -22.85 2.58
N LYS A 56 -5.75 -23.08 2.98
CA LYS A 56 -5.08 -22.28 4.01
C LYS A 56 -4.89 -20.83 3.57
N ASN A 57 -4.43 -20.59 2.35
CA ASN A 57 -4.24 -19.26 1.81
C ASN A 57 -5.57 -18.48 1.72
N ALA A 58 -6.64 -19.13 1.24
CA ALA A 58 -7.98 -18.53 1.20
C ALA A 58 -8.49 -18.21 2.61
N SER A 59 -8.26 -19.10 3.58
CA SER A 59 -8.64 -18.89 4.98
C SER A 59 -7.89 -17.71 5.62
N ALA A 60 -6.59 -17.60 5.36
CA ALA A 60 -5.75 -16.50 5.83
C ALA A 60 -6.19 -15.16 5.20
N LEU A 61 -6.44 -15.14 3.88
CA LEU A 61 -6.97 -13.96 3.18
C LEU A 61 -8.29 -13.50 3.77
N ASN A 62 -9.22 -14.43 4.00
CA ASN A 62 -10.52 -14.10 4.58
C ASN A 62 -10.38 -13.55 6.00
N ALA A 63 -9.53 -14.14 6.84
CA ALA A 63 -9.28 -13.67 8.20
C ALA A 63 -8.67 -12.25 8.22
N ILE A 64 -7.62 -12.01 7.41
CA ILE A 64 -7.00 -10.70 7.28
C ILE A 64 -8.02 -9.68 6.80
N GLY A 65 -8.74 -10.00 5.72
CA GLY A 65 -9.66 -9.07 5.10
C GLY A 65 -10.86 -8.69 5.98
N LEU A 66 -11.45 -9.64 6.70
CA LEU A 66 -12.53 -9.35 7.65
C LEU A 66 -12.10 -8.40 8.77
N SER A 67 -10.80 -8.36 9.12
CA SER A 67 -10.29 -7.43 10.13
C SER A 67 -9.90 -6.06 9.57
N CYS A 68 -9.84 -5.86 8.25
CA CYS A 68 -9.30 -4.62 7.68
C CYS A 68 -10.33 -3.52 7.41
N GLY A 69 -11.60 -3.70 7.77
CA GLY A 69 -12.66 -2.75 7.40
C GLY A 69 -12.97 -2.78 5.90
N LEU A 70 -14.14 -2.25 5.50
CA LEU A 70 -14.67 -2.40 4.12
C LEU A 70 -13.82 -1.71 3.05
N ASP A 71 -13.15 -0.60 3.41
CA ASP A 71 -12.36 0.22 2.50
C ASP A 71 -11.04 -0.46 2.12
N ILE A 72 -10.36 -1.09 3.07
CA ILE A 72 -9.17 -1.92 2.79
C ILE A 72 -9.62 -3.23 2.15
N PHE A 73 -10.71 -3.84 2.62
CA PHE A 73 -11.26 -5.08 2.06
C PHE A 73 -11.51 -4.99 0.55
N SER A 74 -12.13 -3.90 0.08
CA SER A 74 -12.39 -3.69 -1.35
C SER A 74 -11.11 -3.64 -2.20
N GLN A 75 -9.99 -3.19 -1.62
CA GLN A 75 -8.71 -3.10 -2.32
C GLN A 75 -7.97 -4.45 -2.35
N ILE A 76 -8.10 -5.25 -1.29
CA ILE A 76 -7.43 -6.57 -1.21
C ILE A 76 -8.23 -7.70 -1.87
N LYS A 77 -9.52 -7.50 -2.20
CA LYS A 77 -10.38 -8.55 -2.80
C LYS A 77 -9.84 -9.13 -4.11
N LYS A 78 -8.98 -8.38 -4.82
CA LYS A 78 -8.36 -8.77 -6.09
C LYS A 78 -7.02 -9.49 -5.89
N VAL A 79 -6.48 -9.49 -4.66
CA VAL A 79 -5.20 -10.14 -4.32
C VAL A 79 -5.48 -11.57 -3.89
N ASN A 80 -4.79 -12.52 -4.52
CA ASN A 80 -4.98 -13.96 -4.30
C ASN A 80 -3.94 -14.57 -3.35
N SER A 81 -3.07 -13.76 -2.74
CA SER A 81 -2.04 -14.21 -1.79
C SER A 81 -2.17 -13.50 -0.45
N ALA A 82 -2.40 -14.28 0.61
CA ALA A 82 -2.46 -13.77 1.98
C ALA A 82 -1.15 -13.09 2.39
N LYS A 83 -0.02 -13.63 1.94
CA LYS A 83 1.32 -13.09 2.18
C LYS A 83 1.49 -11.71 1.58
N VAL A 84 1.10 -11.54 0.31
CA VAL A 84 1.17 -10.24 -0.37
C VAL A 84 0.34 -9.21 0.38
N VAL A 85 -0.87 -9.58 0.82
CA VAL A 85 -1.71 -8.68 1.63
C VAL A 85 -1.03 -8.33 2.96
N TRP A 86 -0.48 -9.31 3.68
CA TRP A 86 0.20 -9.09 4.95
C TRP A 86 1.38 -8.12 4.83
N ASP A 87 2.29 -8.38 3.89
CA ASP A 87 3.50 -7.58 3.66
C ASP A 87 3.13 -6.15 3.22
N MET A 88 2.04 -6.00 2.45
CA MET A 88 1.50 -4.72 2.04
C MET A 88 0.95 -3.90 3.22
N LEU A 89 0.16 -4.53 4.09
CA LEU A 89 -0.36 -3.86 5.29
C LEU A 89 0.80 -3.41 6.20
N ALA A 90 1.86 -4.20 6.31
CA ALA A 90 3.08 -3.79 7.00
C ALA A 90 3.70 -2.53 6.40
N LYS A 91 3.92 -2.50 5.07
CA LYS A 91 4.51 -1.32 4.41
C LYS A 91 3.67 -0.05 4.60
N MET A 92 2.35 -0.17 4.55
CA MET A 92 1.44 0.97 4.67
C MET A 92 1.28 1.51 6.10
N TYR A 93 1.29 0.62 7.11
CA TYR A 93 0.84 0.99 8.45
C TYR A 93 1.86 0.72 9.55
N ALA A 94 2.97 0.02 9.28
CA ALA A 94 4.04 -0.17 10.26
C ALA A 94 4.91 1.08 10.49
N GLN A 95 4.56 2.21 9.88
CA GLN A 95 5.35 3.44 9.98
C GLN A 95 5.27 4.00 11.41
N PRO A 96 6.40 4.22 12.09
CA PRO A 96 6.40 5.05 13.29
C PRO A 96 5.98 6.48 12.91
N ALA A 97 5.26 7.17 13.79
CA ALA A 97 4.98 8.59 13.65
C ALA A 97 6.29 9.34 13.31
N GLN A 98 6.28 10.12 12.22
CA GLN A 98 7.47 10.64 11.52
C GLN A 98 8.56 11.24 12.42
N GLY A 99 9.81 10.98 12.02
CA GLY A 99 10.99 11.76 12.40
C GLY A 99 11.91 11.96 11.20
N VAL A 100 11.81 13.14 10.58
CA VAL A 100 12.85 13.87 9.82
C VAL A 100 13.47 13.18 8.58
N LEU A 101 13.09 13.69 7.41
CA LEU A 101 13.92 13.68 6.20
C LEU A 101 15.23 14.43 6.49
N ASN A 102 16.35 13.71 6.53
CA ASN A 102 17.66 14.33 6.32
C ASN A 102 18.25 13.78 5.02
N SER A 103 18.02 14.54 3.95
CA SER A 103 18.91 14.58 2.80
C SER A 103 20.28 15.06 3.26
N VAL A 104 21.30 14.21 3.17
CA VAL A 104 22.67 14.70 3.03
C VAL A 104 23.27 14.01 1.82
N VAL A 105 23.26 14.74 0.71
CA VAL A 105 24.19 14.56 -0.39
C VAL A 105 25.53 15.09 0.10
N GLU A 106 26.54 14.23 0.24
CA GLU A 106 27.93 14.69 0.18
C GLU A 106 28.64 14.00 -1.00
N GLN A 107 28.91 14.83 -2.01
CA GLN A 107 29.94 14.59 -3.00
C GLN A 107 31.30 14.95 -2.41
N GLY A 108 32.26 14.02 -2.51
CA GLY A 108 33.65 14.32 -2.89
C GLY A 108 34.68 14.46 -1.77
N ASN A 109 35.53 13.44 -1.58
CA ASN A 109 36.95 13.52 -1.98
C ASN A 109 37.74 12.19 -1.83
N SER A 110 38.27 11.74 -2.98
CA SER A 110 39.63 11.27 -3.30
C SER A 110 40.40 10.22 -2.46
N SER A 111 40.59 9.05 -3.09
CA SER A 111 41.87 8.33 -3.40
C SER A 111 42.76 7.73 -2.29
N ASN A 112 42.82 6.39 -2.23
CA ASN A 112 43.90 5.50 -2.75
C ASN A 112 44.12 4.21 -1.90
N GLY A 113 44.29 3.05 -2.59
CA GLY A 113 45.25 2.03 -2.15
C GLY A 113 44.84 0.55 -2.08
N SER A 114 44.93 -0.15 -3.22
CA SER A 114 45.59 -1.46 -3.43
C SER A 114 45.09 -2.79 -2.79
N GLY A 115 44.64 -3.71 -3.68
CA GLY A 115 44.88 -5.18 -3.69
C GLY A 115 44.16 -6.02 -2.63
N THR A 116 43.50 -7.17 -2.90
CA THR A 116 43.73 -8.24 -3.87
C THR A 116 42.46 -9.08 -4.07
N LYS A 117 42.43 -9.78 -5.20
CA LYS A 117 41.38 -10.63 -5.79
C LYS A 117 40.93 -11.79 -4.89
N GLU A 118 39.67 -12.20 -5.02
CA GLU A 118 39.27 -13.61 -5.17
C GLU A 118 37.92 -13.72 -5.89
N ASP A 119 37.92 -14.52 -6.96
CA ASP A 119 36.81 -14.82 -7.87
C ASP A 119 35.69 -15.62 -7.20
N LYS A 120 34.44 -15.33 -7.59
CA LYS A 120 33.43 -16.35 -7.88
C LYS A 120 32.28 -15.75 -8.68
N SER A 121 32.38 -15.93 -9.99
CA SER A 121 31.31 -15.75 -10.97
C SER A 121 30.18 -16.73 -10.69
N LEU A 122 28.95 -16.23 -10.59
CA LEU A 122 27.74 -16.92 -11.04
C LEU A 122 26.77 -15.84 -11.53
N GLU A 123 26.60 -15.75 -12.84
CA GLU A 123 25.41 -15.15 -13.44
C GLU A 123 24.24 -16.13 -13.33
N ALA A 124 23.05 -15.63 -13.01
CA ALA A 124 21.83 -15.99 -13.70
C ALA A 124 20.71 -14.99 -13.35
N ALA A 125 20.03 -14.54 -14.40
CA ALA A 125 18.75 -13.84 -14.46
C ALA A 125 17.77 -14.24 -13.33
N GLY A 126 16.89 -13.39 -12.82
CA GLY A 126 16.30 -12.18 -13.37
C GLY A 126 14.81 -12.20 -12.99
N SER A 127 14.33 -11.02 -12.56
CA SER A 127 12.93 -10.61 -12.40
C SER A 127 12.16 -11.05 -11.15
N GLY A 128 12.06 -10.13 -10.20
CA GLY A 128 11.09 -10.16 -9.10
C GLY A 128 10.85 -8.82 -8.37
N ASP A 129 11.72 -7.80 -8.58
CA ASP A 129 11.75 -6.63 -7.69
C ASP A 129 11.20 -5.31 -8.29
N ASP A 130 10.67 -5.32 -9.51
CA ASP A 130 10.36 -4.08 -10.27
C ASP A 130 8.95 -3.50 -9.97
N GLU A 131 8.03 -4.27 -9.37
CA GLU A 131 6.62 -3.82 -9.21
C GLU A 131 6.39 -2.83 -8.04
N ASN A 132 7.39 -2.52 -7.22
CA ASN A 132 7.20 -1.75 -5.98
C ASN A 132 7.97 -0.40 -5.95
N HIS A 133 8.68 -0.03 -7.03
CA HIS A 133 9.44 1.23 -7.07
C HIS A 133 8.52 2.46 -7.09
N ASP A 134 7.43 2.41 -7.87
CA ASP A 134 6.50 3.53 -8.02
C ASP A 134 5.72 3.82 -6.74
N PHE A 135 5.31 2.80 -6.01
CA PHE A 135 4.65 3.01 -4.72
C PHE A 135 5.60 3.66 -3.70
N VAL A 136 6.86 3.22 -3.63
CA VAL A 136 7.86 3.80 -2.71
C VAL A 136 8.10 5.28 -3.06
N LYS A 137 8.15 5.62 -4.36
CA LYS A 137 8.25 7.01 -4.83
C LYS A 137 7.11 7.89 -4.29
N TYR A 138 5.87 7.41 -4.36
CA TYR A 138 4.69 8.20 -3.95
C TYR A 138 4.28 8.00 -2.48
N LEU A 139 4.97 7.15 -1.72
CA LEU A 139 4.67 6.92 -0.31
C LEU A 139 4.62 8.22 0.54
N PRO A 140 5.52 9.21 0.35
CA PRO A 140 5.41 10.50 1.04
C PRO A 140 4.11 11.24 0.72
N LEU A 141 3.70 11.25 -0.56
CA LEU A 141 2.44 11.87 -1.00
C LEU A 141 1.23 11.15 -0.42
N VAL A 142 1.20 9.81 -0.46
CA VAL A 142 0.14 9.00 0.14
C VAL A 142 -0.02 9.32 1.63
N ASN A 143 1.08 9.42 2.37
CA ASN A 143 1.05 9.75 3.79
C ASN A 143 0.56 11.18 4.04
N ALA A 144 1.04 12.16 3.28
CA ALA A 144 0.59 13.55 3.39
C ALA A 144 -0.92 13.68 3.15
N VAL A 145 -1.43 13.06 2.08
CA VAL A 145 -2.87 13.03 1.77
C VAL A 145 -3.66 12.36 2.90
N ARG A 146 -3.22 11.20 3.38
CA ARG A 146 -3.95 10.45 4.43
C ARG A 146 -3.99 11.19 5.75
N SER A 147 -2.95 11.93 6.08
CA SER A 147 -2.83 12.68 7.33
C SER A 147 -3.43 14.08 7.25
N GLY A 148 -3.71 14.58 6.05
CA GLY A 148 -4.21 15.95 5.86
C GLY A 148 -3.09 17.01 5.92
N GLU A 149 -1.83 16.60 5.72
CA GLU A 149 -0.65 17.48 5.76
C GLU A 149 -0.53 18.25 4.44
N LEU A 150 -1.21 19.40 4.37
CA LEU A 150 -1.32 20.20 3.13
C LEU A 150 0.04 20.70 2.64
N ASP A 151 0.91 21.14 3.54
CA ASP A 151 2.22 21.69 3.17
C ASP A 151 3.12 20.60 2.58
N ALA A 152 3.19 19.43 3.23
CA ALA A 152 3.93 18.28 2.71
C ALA A 152 3.41 17.81 1.34
N LEU A 153 2.10 17.87 1.12
CA LEU A 153 1.50 17.60 -0.18
C LEU A 153 1.95 18.62 -1.24
N LYS A 154 1.89 19.92 -0.91
CA LYS A 154 2.30 20.99 -1.81
C LYS A 154 3.78 20.88 -2.19
N ASP A 155 4.64 20.61 -1.21
CA ASP A 155 6.07 20.44 -1.40
C ASP A 155 6.37 19.25 -2.32
N PHE A 156 5.70 18.11 -2.08
CA PHE A 156 5.87 16.93 -2.93
C PHE A 156 5.44 17.20 -4.38
N LEU A 157 4.26 17.81 -4.58
CA LEU A 157 3.71 18.09 -5.91
C LEU A 157 4.46 19.21 -6.65
N ALA A 158 5.12 20.12 -5.93
CA ALA A 158 6.01 21.11 -6.54
C ALA A 158 7.23 20.45 -7.22
N LEU A 159 7.72 19.35 -6.63
CA LEU A 159 8.83 18.57 -7.18
C LEU A 159 8.38 17.48 -8.15
N ASN A 160 7.16 16.96 -8.00
CA ASN A 160 6.60 15.85 -8.79
C ASN A 160 5.16 16.18 -9.25
N PRO A 161 4.99 17.06 -10.25
CA PRO A 161 3.68 17.49 -10.71
C PRO A 161 2.78 16.33 -11.19
N GLU A 162 3.37 15.27 -11.73
CA GLU A 162 2.67 14.06 -12.16
C GLU A 162 1.95 13.33 -11.02
N GLY A 163 2.27 13.64 -9.75
CA GLY A 163 1.62 13.07 -8.58
C GLY A 163 0.12 13.39 -8.48
N THR A 164 -0.38 14.40 -9.20
CA THR A 164 -1.82 14.71 -9.25
C THR A 164 -2.61 13.62 -10.00
N SER A 165 -2.08 13.14 -11.13
CA SER A 165 -2.75 12.18 -11.99
C SER A 165 -2.27 10.73 -11.79
N ALA A 166 -1.10 10.53 -11.19
CA ALA A 166 -0.57 9.21 -10.91
C ALA A 166 -1.49 8.38 -10.00
N LYS A 167 -1.50 7.06 -10.24
CA LYS A 167 -2.13 6.09 -9.33
C LYS A 167 -1.11 5.71 -8.25
N ILE A 168 -1.21 6.39 -7.12
CA ILE A 168 -0.15 6.46 -6.10
C ILE A 168 -0.31 5.48 -4.94
N ASN A 169 -1.47 4.83 -4.79
CA ASN A 169 -1.62 3.82 -3.74
C ASN A 169 -0.83 2.54 -4.07
N PHE A 170 -0.63 1.69 -3.07
CA PHE A 170 0.15 0.46 -3.22
C PHE A 170 -0.34 -0.43 -4.37
N TRP A 171 -1.65 -0.46 -4.60
CA TRP A 171 -2.26 -1.26 -5.66
C TRP A 171 -2.15 -0.64 -7.05
N GLY A 172 -1.64 0.59 -7.19
CA GLY A 172 -1.61 1.31 -8.46
C GLY A 172 -3.01 1.57 -9.03
N THR A 173 -4.01 1.76 -8.17
CA THR A 173 -5.41 1.92 -8.56
C THR A 173 -5.98 3.31 -8.27
N GLN A 174 -5.49 4.01 -7.26
CA GLN A 174 -6.09 5.26 -6.77
C GLN A 174 -5.15 6.45 -6.92
N THR A 175 -5.71 7.59 -7.33
CA THR A 175 -5.01 8.89 -7.32
C THR A 175 -4.99 9.50 -5.92
N ALA A 176 -4.21 10.58 -5.74
CA ALA A 176 -4.23 11.38 -4.51
C ALA A 176 -5.65 11.84 -4.13
N LEU A 177 -6.47 12.22 -5.12
CA LEU A 177 -7.82 12.72 -4.86
C LEU A 177 -8.76 11.64 -4.29
N HIS A 178 -8.67 10.39 -4.78
CA HIS A 178 -9.46 9.27 -4.24
C HIS A 178 -9.19 9.06 -2.75
N ILE A 179 -7.91 9.13 -2.38
CA ILE A 179 -7.48 8.96 -0.98
C ILE A 179 -7.99 10.15 -0.16
N ALA A 180 -7.82 11.38 -0.64
CA ALA A 180 -8.22 12.61 0.06
C ALA A 180 -9.72 12.63 0.38
N VAL A 181 -10.57 12.36 -0.61
CA VAL A 181 -12.03 12.34 -0.47
C VAL A 181 -12.46 11.29 0.56
N ARG A 182 -11.90 10.07 0.49
CA ARG A 182 -12.22 9.00 1.45
C ARG A 182 -11.78 9.35 2.87
N THR A 183 -10.69 10.10 3.03
CA THR A 183 -10.20 10.51 4.35
C THR A 183 -10.88 11.76 4.90
N GLY A 184 -11.68 12.48 4.09
CA GLY A 184 -12.45 13.65 4.54
C GLY A 184 -11.61 14.91 4.76
N HIS A 185 -10.37 14.96 4.26
CA HIS A 185 -9.50 16.13 4.41
C HIS A 185 -9.83 17.19 3.35
N VAL A 186 -10.87 17.97 3.63
CA VAL A 186 -11.48 18.94 2.70
C VAL A 186 -10.46 19.89 2.08
N HIS A 187 -9.54 20.43 2.88
CA HIS A 187 -8.49 21.35 2.42
C HIS A 187 -7.48 20.70 1.47
N VAL A 188 -7.21 19.40 1.63
CA VAL A 188 -6.39 18.63 0.68
C VAL A 188 -7.16 18.37 -0.61
N VAL A 189 -8.46 18.04 -0.52
CA VAL A 189 -9.34 17.89 -1.68
C VAL A 189 -9.37 19.18 -2.50
N GLU A 190 -9.56 20.34 -1.84
CA GLU A 190 -9.52 21.65 -2.47
C GLU A 190 -8.25 21.89 -3.27
N GLU A 191 -7.10 21.65 -2.64
CA GLU A 191 -5.80 21.89 -3.27
C GLU A 191 -5.57 20.98 -4.47
N LEU A 192 -5.94 19.70 -4.36
CA LEU A 192 -5.82 18.75 -5.46
C LEU A 192 -6.72 19.11 -6.64
N VAL A 193 -7.99 19.44 -6.39
CA VAL A 193 -8.94 19.86 -7.45
C VAL A 193 -8.46 21.13 -8.15
N LYS A 194 -7.88 22.10 -7.40
CA LYS A 194 -7.30 23.32 -7.99
C LYS A 194 -6.12 23.06 -8.93
N ARG A 195 -5.43 21.93 -8.79
CA ARG A 195 -4.23 21.57 -9.58
C ARG A 195 -4.50 20.58 -10.70
N MET A 196 -5.65 19.91 -10.68
CA MET A 196 -6.02 18.86 -11.64
C MET A 196 -6.72 19.45 -12.85
N SER A 197 -6.50 18.85 -14.02
CA SER A 197 -7.35 19.11 -15.19
C SER A 197 -8.66 18.31 -15.13
N ASP A 198 -9.60 18.62 -16.03
CA ASP A 198 -10.85 17.86 -16.14
C ASP A 198 -10.58 16.37 -16.46
N GLU A 199 -9.53 16.07 -17.23
CA GLU A 199 -9.09 14.71 -17.52
C GLU A 199 -8.57 13.99 -16.27
N ASP A 200 -7.78 14.68 -15.44
CA ASP A 200 -7.26 14.13 -14.19
C ASP A 200 -8.39 13.83 -13.19
N LEU A 201 -9.40 14.70 -13.12
CA LEU A 201 -10.60 14.51 -12.30
C LEU A 201 -11.44 13.31 -12.76
N ALA A 202 -11.38 12.97 -14.06
CA ALA A 202 -12.08 11.84 -14.65
C ALA A 202 -11.36 10.50 -14.47
N ILE A 203 -10.15 10.46 -13.88
CA ILE A 203 -9.42 9.21 -13.64
C ILE A 203 -10.23 8.31 -12.70
N GLN A 204 -10.41 7.06 -13.12
CA GLN A 204 -11.15 6.04 -12.37
C GLN A 204 -10.22 5.09 -11.61
N ASP A 205 -10.69 4.66 -10.45
CA ASP A 205 -10.08 3.58 -9.69
C ASP A 205 -10.33 2.20 -10.32
N SER A 206 -9.90 1.13 -9.64
CA SER A 206 -10.08 -0.23 -10.17
C SER A 206 -11.53 -0.73 -10.17
N GLU A 207 -12.45 0.00 -9.55
CA GLU A 207 -13.88 -0.29 -9.52
C GLU A 207 -14.65 0.57 -10.54
N GLY A 208 -13.96 1.41 -11.32
CA GLY A 208 -14.58 2.27 -12.33
C GLY A 208 -15.13 3.58 -11.76
N TYR A 209 -14.79 3.93 -10.53
CA TYR A 209 -15.28 5.14 -9.87
C TYR A 209 -14.26 6.28 -9.95
N THR A 210 -14.72 7.48 -10.24
CA THR A 210 -13.93 8.71 -10.06
C THR A 210 -13.84 9.06 -8.58
N ALA A 211 -12.83 9.82 -8.17
CA ALA A 211 -12.68 10.21 -6.77
C ALA A 211 -13.92 10.91 -6.17
N LEU A 212 -14.66 11.66 -6.98
CA LEU A 212 -15.83 12.42 -6.54
C LEU A 212 -17.15 11.62 -6.57
N SER A 213 -17.17 10.37 -7.04
CA SER A 213 -18.41 9.59 -7.20
C SER A 213 -19.09 9.23 -5.87
N PHE A 214 -18.31 9.14 -4.79
CA PHE A 214 -18.79 8.84 -3.42
C PHE A 214 -18.71 10.04 -2.49
N GLY A 215 -18.37 11.19 -3.04
CA GLY A 215 -18.25 12.40 -2.29
C GLY A 215 -19.56 12.73 -1.58
N ASN A 216 -19.50 12.87 -0.24
CA ASN A 216 -20.69 13.14 0.56
C ASN A 216 -21.34 14.43 0.04
N PRO A 217 -22.59 14.37 -0.49
CA PRO A 217 -23.19 15.51 -1.18
C PRO A 217 -23.23 16.79 -0.34
N MET A 218 -23.38 16.65 0.98
CA MET A 218 -23.57 17.80 1.87
C MET A 218 -22.32 18.66 2.09
N GLU A 219 -21.11 18.12 1.89
CA GLU A 219 -19.87 18.90 2.05
C GLU A 219 -19.27 19.34 0.71
N ILE A 220 -19.62 18.67 -0.40
CA ILE A 220 -18.98 18.88 -1.71
C ILE A 220 -19.87 19.72 -2.63
N PHE A 221 -21.20 19.66 -2.51
CA PHE A 221 -22.09 20.52 -3.30
C PHE A 221 -22.25 21.94 -2.74
N GLY A 222 -21.67 22.25 -1.56
CA GLY A 222 -21.51 23.64 -1.11
C GLY A 222 -20.62 24.49 -2.02
N TRP A 223 -20.01 23.88 -3.04
CA TRP A 223 -18.96 24.46 -3.88
C TRP A 223 -19.47 24.84 -5.28
N TYR A 224 -20.66 24.37 -5.65
CA TYR A 224 -21.34 24.72 -6.91
C TYR A 224 -22.44 25.78 -6.72
N SER A 225 -22.50 26.42 -5.55
CA SER A 225 -23.50 27.44 -5.24
C SER A 225 -22.90 28.54 -4.36
N ALA A 226 -22.06 29.39 -4.96
CA ALA A 226 -21.85 30.78 -4.57
C ALA A 226 -21.38 31.58 -5.79
#